data_AF-T1CKC9-F1
#
_entry.id   AF-T1CKC9-F1
#
_cell.length_a   1.000
_cell.length_b   1.000
_cell.length_c   1.000
_cell.angle_alpha   90.00
_cell.angle_beta   90.00
_cell.angle_gamma   90.00
#
_symmetry.space_group_name_H-M   'P 1'
#
loop_
_entity.id
_entity.type
_entity.pdbx_description
1 polymer ?
#
loop_
_entity_poly.entity_id
_entity_poly.type
_entity_poly.pdbx_seq_one_letter_code
_entity_poly.pdbx_strand_id
1 'polypeptide(L)'
;MVGDLAVPQATPKRTRQAVRRQLIAALEQIDVVLPGSVVVRNMRCGKPGCRCRAEPARLHGPYISWTRSVGGKTVTRYLTEEQYERYR
;
A
#
# COMPACT_ATOMS: atom_id res chain seq x y z
N MET A 1 -36.63 -11.64 -45.14
CA MET A 1 -36.61 -10.71 -43.99
C MET A 1 -35.28 -10.92 -43.29
N VAL A 2 -34.30 -10.05 -43.54
CA VAL A 2 -33.01 -10.09 -42.84
C VAL A 2 -33.26 -9.60 -41.42
N GLY A 3 -33.09 -10.49 -40.44
CA GLY A 3 -33.19 -10.14 -39.03
C GLY A 3 -31.96 -9.34 -38.63
N ASP A 4 -32.19 -8.17 -38.05
CA ASP A 4 -31.17 -7.29 -37.50
C ASP A 4 -30.19 -8.05 -36.59
N LEU A 5 -28.91 -8.01 -36.98
CA LEU A 5 -27.79 -8.34 -36.11
C LEU A 5 -27.77 -7.30 -35.00
N ALA A 6 -28.11 -7.72 -33.78
CA ALA A 6 -27.96 -6.89 -32.60
C ALA A 6 -26.53 -6.35 -32.51
N VAL A 7 -26.40 -5.03 -32.60
CA VAL A 7 -25.14 -4.31 -32.40
C VAL A 7 -24.68 -4.54 -30.96
N PRO A 8 -23.44 -5.01 -30.70
CA PRO A 8 -22.93 -5.10 -29.35
C PRO A 8 -22.80 -3.69 -28.75
N GLN A 9 -23.60 -3.43 -27.71
CA GLN A 9 -23.62 -2.16 -27.00
C GLN A 9 -22.28 -1.88 -26.31
N ALA A 10 -21.79 -0.65 -26.44
CA ALA A 10 -20.51 -0.21 -25.88
C ALA A 10 -20.46 -0.38 -24.35
N THR A 11 -19.45 -1.08 -23.86
CA THR A 11 -19.22 -1.29 -22.42
C THR A 11 -19.00 0.07 -21.74
N PRO A 12 -19.81 0.46 -20.73
CA PRO A 12 -19.64 1.74 -20.07
C PRO A 12 -18.26 1.82 -19.41
N LYS A 13 -17.57 2.95 -19.60
CA LYS A 13 -16.25 3.22 -19.03
C LYS A 13 -16.39 3.29 -17.51
N ARG A 14 -16.11 2.18 -16.83
CA ARG A 14 -16.23 2.08 -15.36
C ARG A 14 -15.42 3.20 -14.71
N THR A 15 -16.01 3.90 -13.76
CA THR A 15 -15.29 4.90 -12.97
C THR A 15 -14.17 4.22 -12.18
N ARG A 16 -13.08 4.93 -11.88
CA ARG A 16 -11.97 4.39 -11.06
C ARG A 16 -12.47 3.84 -9.72
N GLN A 17 -13.52 4.45 -9.16
CA GLN A 17 -14.14 4.02 -7.92
C GLN A 17 -14.93 2.70 -8.09
N ALA A 18 -15.63 2.51 -9.21
CA ALA A 18 -16.30 1.24 -9.51
C ALA A 18 -15.30 0.09 -9.70
N VAL A 19 -14.21 0.34 -10.44
CA VAL A 19 -13.12 -0.66 -10.63
C VAL A 19 -12.46 -0.98 -9.28
N ARG A 20 -12.19 0.02 -8.44
CA ARG A 20 -11.61 -0.17 -7.11
C ARG A 20 -12.50 -1.05 -6.22
N ARG A 21 -13.81 -0.80 -6.18
CA ARG A 21 -14.75 -1.62 -5.40
C ARG A 21 -14.80 -3.06 -5.86
N GLN A 22 -14.81 -3.30 -7.17
CA GLN A 22 -14.77 -4.66 -7.72
C GLN A 22 -13.48 -5.40 -7.36
N LEU A 23 -12.33 -4.72 -7.40
CA LEU A 23 -11.05 -5.32 -7.01
C LEU A 23 -11.02 -5.65 -5.51
N ILE A 24 -11.54 -4.77 -4.65
CA ILE A 24 -11.63 -5.05 -3.19
C ILE A 24 -12.51 -6.27 -2.94
N ALA A 25 -13.72 -6.30 -3.51
CA ALA A 25 -14.64 -7.44 -3.34
C ALA A 25 -14.05 -8.76 -3.87
N ALA A 26 -13.27 -8.71 -4.96
CA ALA A 26 -12.58 -9.89 -5.47
C ALA A 26 -11.42 -10.32 -4.56
N LEU A 27 -10.71 -9.37 -3.94
CA LEU A 27 -9.62 -9.66 -2.99
C LEU A 27 -10.15 -10.21 -1.66
N GLU A 28 -11.30 -9.74 -1.18
CA GLU A 28 -11.95 -10.24 0.05
C GLU A 28 -12.38 -11.71 -0.04
N GLN A 29 -12.62 -12.22 -1.25
CA GLN A 29 -12.92 -13.65 -1.47
C GLN A 29 -11.68 -14.54 -1.41
N ILE A 30 -10.49 -13.94 -1.41
CA ILE A 30 -9.23 -14.67 -1.34
C ILE A 30 -8.71 -14.52 0.09
N ASP A 31 -8.71 -15.62 0.84
CA ASP A 31 -8.22 -15.67 2.22
C ASP A 31 -6.68 -15.61 2.24
N VAL A 32 -6.14 -14.46 1.84
CA VAL A 32 -4.72 -14.13 1.94
C VAL A 32 -4.57 -12.93 2.85
N VAL A 33 -3.88 -13.15 3.96
CA VAL A 33 -3.20 -12.07 4.69
C VAL A 33 -2.33 -11.33 3.67
N LEU A 34 -2.49 -10.00 3.56
CA LEU A 34 -1.61 -9.17 2.74
C LEU A 34 -0.15 -9.54 3.07
N PRO A 35 0.60 -10.17 2.14
CA PRO A 35 1.91 -10.68 2.48
C PRO A 35 2.79 -9.49 2.87
N GLY A 36 3.34 -9.56 4.08
CA GLY A 36 4.29 -8.58 4.58
C GLY A 36 4.28 -8.40 6.10
N SER A 37 5.18 -7.54 6.58
CA SER A 37 5.28 -7.13 7.97
C SER A 37 5.44 -5.61 8.07
N VAL A 38 4.84 -5.02 9.10
CA VAL A 38 5.01 -3.59 9.41
C VAL A 38 5.92 -3.45 10.62
N VAL A 39 6.90 -2.54 10.51
CA VAL A 39 7.80 -2.15 11.60
C VAL A 39 7.76 -0.65 11.75
N VAL A 40 7.57 -0.18 12.98
CA VAL A 40 7.60 1.24 13.36
C VAL A 40 8.89 1.49 14.13
N ARG A 41 9.71 2.46 13.70
CA ARG A 41 11.01 2.72 14.34
C ARG A 41 11.38 4.20 14.39
N ASN A 42 12.05 4.58 15.48
CA ASN A 42 12.76 5.85 15.59
C ASN A 42 14.27 5.59 15.44
N MET A 43 14.98 6.41 14.66
CA MET A 43 16.37 6.15 14.24
C MET A 43 17.26 7.38 14.37
N ARG A 44 18.57 7.16 14.51
CA ARG A 44 19.59 8.21 14.34
C ARG A 44 19.89 8.40 12.86
N CYS A 45 20.21 9.63 12.46
CA CYS A 45 20.73 9.91 11.12
C CYS A 45 22.26 9.94 11.09
N GLY A 46 22.83 9.90 9.88
CA GLY A 46 24.28 9.96 9.65
C GLY A 46 24.88 11.36 9.63
N LYS A 47 24.08 12.44 9.64
CA LYS A 47 24.57 13.81 9.43
C LYS A 47 25.35 14.32 10.65
N PRO A 48 26.66 14.68 10.56
CA PRO A 48 27.44 15.28 11.65
C PRO A 48 26.71 16.47 12.34
N GLY A 49 26.87 16.63 13.65
CA GLY A 49 26.16 17.67 14.44
C GLY A 49 24.63 17.52 14.64
N CYS A 50 23.96 16.51 14.08
CA CYS A 50 22.51 16.33 14.29
C CYS A 50 22.13 16.08 15.77
N ARG A 51 21.00 16.67 16.21
CA ARG A 51 20.40 16.52 17.55
C ARG A 51 20.06 15.07 17.91
N CYS A 52 19.89 14.19 16.92
CA CYS A 52 19.67 12.76 17.18
C CYS A 52 20.89 12.05 17.80
N ARG A 53 22.06 12.69 17.81
CA ARG A 53 23.28 12.21 18.48
C ARG A 53 23.66 13.01 19.72
N ALA A 54 22.84 13.96 20.15
CA ALA A 54 23.02 14.64 21.42
C ALA A 54 22.69 13.71 22.60
N GLU A 55 23.03 14.13 23.81
CA GLU A 55 22.55 13.55 25.05
C GLU A 55 21.72 14.62 25.79
N PRO A 56 20.39 14.43 25.95
CA PRO A 56 19.58 13.30 25.49
C PRO A 56 19.30 13.30 23.98
N ALA A 57 19.27 12.10 23.41
CA ALA A 57 19.08 11.91 21.97
C ALA A 57 17.65 12.20 21.52
N ARG A 58 17.49 13.01 20.46
CA ARG A 58 16.20 13.24 19.79
C ARG A 58 16.15 12.47 18.47
N LEU A 59 15.66 11.22 18.52
CA LEU A 59 15.60 10.34 17.37
C LEU A 59 14.62 10.84 16.30
N HIS A 60 14.89 10.52 15.04
CA HIS A 60 13.99 10.79 13.92
C HIS A 60 12.96 9.66 13.78
N GLY A 61 11.74 10.01 13.38
CA GLY A 61 10.67 9.06 13.14
C GLY A 61 9.33 9.57 13.68
N PRO A 62 8.31 8.70 13.73
CA PRO A 62 8.38 7.28 13.41
C PRO A 62 8.54 7.02 11.90
N TYR A 63 9.45 6.11 11.55
CA TYR A 63 9.51 5.51 10.22
C TYR A 63 8.68 4.24 10.23
N ILE A 64 7.57 4.26 9.52
CA ILE A 64 6.68 3.11 9.39
C ILE A 64 7.05 2.40 8.10
N SER A 65 7.72 1.26 8.19
CA SER A 65 8.10 0.46 7.02
C SER A 65 7.24 -0.78 6.92
N TRP A 66 6.58 -0.94 5.78
CA TRP A 66 5.96 -2.19 5.37
C TRP A 66 6.89 -2.93 4.42
N THR A 67 7.15 -4.21 4.71
CA THR A 67 8.04 -5.07 3.91
C THR A 67 7.28 -6.28 3.41
N ARG A 68 7.58 -6.76 2.20
CA ARG A 68 7.03 -8.02 1.68
C ARG A 68 7.94 -8.68 0.65
N SER A 69 7.74 -9.97 0.40
CA SER A 69 8.44 -10.69 -0.67
C SER A 69 7.69 -10.62 -2.00
N VAL A 70 8.38 -10.25 -3.09
CA VAL A 70 7.86 -10.24 -4.46
C VAL A 70 8.88 -10.94 -5.36
N GLY A 71 8.52 -12.09 -5.95
CA GLY A 71 9.45 -12.88 -6.78
C GLY A 71 10.75 -13.26 -6.06
N GLY A 72 10.65 -13.63 -4.78
CA GLY A 72 11.81 -13.97 -3.93
C GLY A 72 12.64 -12.78 -3.43
N LYS A 73 12.26 -11.52 -3.76
CA LYS A 73 12.97 -10.31 -3.31
C LYS A 73 12.18 -9.54 -2.26
N THR A 74 12.86 -9.00 -1.27
CA THR A 74 12.23 -8.12 -0.27
C THR A 74 11.99 -6.73 -0.86
N VAL A 75 10.74 -6.29 -0.82
CA VAL A 75 10.29 -4.96 -1.21
C VAL A 75 9.84 -4.23 0.04
N THR A 76 10.42 -3.06 0.28
CA THR A 76 10.09 -2.19 1.42
C THR A 76 9.41 -0.91 0.93
N ARG A 77 8.36 -0.47 1.61
CA ARG A 77 7.74 0.84 1.43
C ARG A 77 7.57 1.54 2.77
N TYR A 78 7.66 2.86 2.75
CA TYR A 78 7.24 3.67 3.89
C TYR A 78 5.75 3.96 3.80
N LEU A 79 5.05 3.77 4.91
CA LEU A 79 3.65 4.13 5.06
C LEU A 79 3.54 5.52 5.67
N THR A 80 2.50 6.26 5.29
CA THR A 80 2.02 7.39 6.09
C THR A 80 1.35 6.87 7.36
N GLU A 81 1.16 7.74 8.34
CA GLU A 81 0.37 7.41 9.54
C GLU A 81 -1.03 6.92 9.13
N GLU A 82 -1.75 7.65 8.28
CA GLU A 82 -3.10 7.25 7.83
C GLU A 82 -3.13 5.90 7.08
N GLN A 83 -2.02 5.51 6.44
CA GLN A 83 -1.90 4.19 5.82
C GLN A 83 -1.65 3.10 6.86
N TYR A 84 -0.84 3.39 7.87
CA TYR A 84 -0.60 2.51 9.01
C TYR A 84 -1.88 2.26 9.80
N GLU A 85 -2.62 3.34 10.07
CA GLU A 85 -3.87 3.30 10.82
C GLU A 85 -4.97 2.47 10.14
N ARG A 86 -4.89 2.26 8.82
CA ARG A 86 -5.77 1.38 8.04
C ARG A 86 -5.26 -0.05 7.89
N TYR A 87 -3.99 -0.29 8.22
CA TYR A 87 -3.36 -1.61 8.10
C TYR A 87 -3.59 -2.49 9.34
N ARG A 88 -3.61 -1.87 10.52
CA ARG A 88 -4.01 -2.50 11.79
C ARG A 88 -5.49 -2.87 11.79
#